data_AF-A0A8H7RTK4-F1
#
_entry.id   AF-A0A8H7RTK4-F1
#
_cell.length_a   1.000
_cell.length_b   1.000
_cell.length_c   1.000
_cell.angle_alpha   90.00
_cell.angle_beta   90.00
_cell.angle_gamma   90.00
#
_symmetry.space_group_name_H-M   'P 1'
#
loop_
_entity.id
_entity.type
_entity.pdbx_description
1 polymer ?
#
loop_
_entity_poly.entity_id
_entity_poly.type
_entity_poly.pdbx_seq_one_letter_code
_entity_poly.pdbx_strand_id
1 'polypeptide(L)'
;MAGFHKDGGRFYLRRAIEKPDPELCRKVFPMVEVWQERINGGREHGDQSIAADGFLQMLRQLNVVFLQDSVPLQELYPRLSIWDAPLFQDPQHITFKNKLTRSMNEAPTPQDLTLQMAMPLMHDYVRAMHTDVSARLASLTHNIEQQSQRTSQFLDDLLSGRIPFLLQVDPSYIQNSNQSFTPSAPSTSLPITTSTAAINRTIFNVGIPAQHTNNTPTNNVITTSSTADDPPHYKMSRGITNLYDLWREWHMGLSDSPAVFELERTWKTKWRRGDDKWVNRRATIIREIQAYQEKYELTPEAALKEIDDRRIVLGNKSINWMYENRTKWTTRVEE
;
A
#
# COMPACT_ATOMS: atom_id res chain seq x y z
N MET A 1 -13.88 1.83 0.47
CA MET A 1 -15.02 2.26 -0.38
C MET A 1 -15.72 1.00 -0.82
N ALA A 2 -17.02 0.81 -0.57
CA ALA A 2 -17.84 -0.28 -1.14
C ALA A 2 -17.15 -1.66 -1.32
N GLY A 3 -16.34 -2.11 -0.34
CA GLY A 3 -15.58 -3.37 -0.43
C GLY A 3 -14.27 -3.36 -1.25
N PHE A 4 -13.91 -2.26 -1.90
CA PHE A 4 -12.70 -2.13 -2.72
C PHE A 4 -11.47 -1.66 -1.93
N HIS A 5 -10.32 -2.23 -2.28
CA HIS A 5 -8.99 -1.82 -1.81
C HIS A 5 -8.63 -0.41 -2.31
N LYS A 6 -7.93 0.34 -1.46
CA LYS A 6 -7.52 1.74 -1.70
C LYS A 6 -6.46 1.89 -2.82
N ASP A 7 -5.82 0.79 -3.21
CA ASP A 7 -4.71 0.80 -4.17
C ASP A 7 -5.17 0.94 -5.63
N GLY A 8 -6.48 0.82 -5.89
CA GLY A 8 -7.05 0.91 -7.23
C GLY A 8 -6.64 -0.26 -8.15
N GLY A 9 -7.15 -0.26 -9.38
CA GLY A 9 -6.65 -1.10 -10.48
C GLY A 9 -6.90 -2.62 -10.44
N ARG A 10 -7.41 -3.18 -9.34
CA ARG A 10 -7.59 -4.64 -9.18
C ARG A 10 -9.04 -5.14 -9.33
N PHE A 11 -9.91 -4.39 -10.00
CA PHE A 11 -11.31 -4.78 -10.18
C PHE A 11 -11.61 -5.05 -11.65
N TYR A 12 -12.18 -6.22 -11.91
CA TYR A 12 -12.61 -6.63 -13.24
C TYR A 12 -14.05 -7.07 -13.16
N LEU A 13 -14.92 -6.32 -13.85
CA LEU A 13 -16.32 -6.65 -13.94
C LEU A 13 -16.54 -7.43 -15.22
N ARG A 14 -16.63 -8.75 -15.10
CA ARG A 14 -16.91 -9.67 -16.21
C ARG A 14 -18.21 -9.33 -16.96
N ARG A 15 -19.20 -8.80 -16.24
CA ARG A 15 -20.47 -8.30 -16.81
C ARG A 15 -20.35 -6.99 -17.61
N ALA A 16 -19.27 -6.24 -17.42
CA ALA A 16 -19.05 -4.95 -18.07
C ALA A 16 -18.19 -5.03 -19.35
N ILE A 17 -17.86 -6.25 -19.79
CA ILE A 17 -17.06 -6.50 -21.02
C ILE A 17 -17.81 -5.97 -22.24
N GLU A 18 -19.09 -6.25 -22.33
CA GLU A 18 -19.96 -5.79 -23.42
C GLU A 18 -20.79 -4.59 -22.96
N LYS A 19 -20.84 -3.56 -23.81
CA LYS A 19 -21.73 -2.42 -23.61
C LYS A 19 -23.06 -2.70 -24.30
N PRO A 20 -24.21 -2.53 -23.62
CA PRO A 20 -25.51 -2.65 -24.25
C PRO A 20 -25.70 -1.58 -25.33
N ASP A 21 -26.51 -1.89 -26.33
CA ASP A 21 -26.86 -0.95 -27.39
C ASP A 21 -27.54 0.30 -26.80
N PRO A 22 -27.15 1.53 -27.20
CA PRO A 22 -27.83 2.75 -26.80
C PRO A 22 -29.35 2.72 -27.01
N GLU A 23 -29.83 2.10 -28.09
CA GLU A 23 -31.28 1.99 -28.34
C GLU A 23 -31.98 1.09 -27.31
N LEU A 24 -31.33 0.00 -26.92
CA LEU A 24 -31.83 -0.88 -25.88
C LEU A 24 -31.83 -0.19 -24.52
N CYS A 25 -30.79 0.60 -24.22
CA CYS A 25 -30.71 1.38 -22.98
C CYS A 25 -31.87 2.38 -22.85
N ARG A 26 -32.32 2.98 -23.96
CA ARG A 26 -33.45 3.91 -24.00
C ARG A 26 -34.78 3.25 -23.66
N LYS A 27 -34.93 1.96 -23.95
CA LYS A 27 -36.16 1.21 -23.66
C LYS A 27 -36.34 0.91 -22.17
N VAL A 28 -35.28 0.97 -21.36
CA VAL A 28 -35.33 0.68 -19.90
C VAL A 28 -36.07 1.79 -19.14
N PHE A 29 -35.66 3.05 -19.34
CA PHE A 29 -36.35 4.22 -18.79
C PHE A 29 -36.58 5.27 -19.89
N PRO A 30 -37.63 5.10 -20.72
CA PRO A 30 -37.89 5.98 -21.88
C PRO A 30 -38.11 7.45 -21.51
N MET A 31 -38.48 7.72 -20.26
CA MET A 31 -38.73 9.07 -19.76
C MET A 31 -37.44 9.87 -19.59
N VAL A 32 -36.28 9.23 -19.49
CA VAL A 32 -35.00 9.92 -19.26
C VAL A 32 -34.72 10.90 -20.40
N GLU A 33 -34.89 10.46 -21.65
CA GLU A 33 -34.69 11.28 -22.84
C GLU A 33 -35.69 12.44 -22.91
N VAL A 34 -36.97 12.15 -22.63
CA VAL A 34 -38.03 13.16 -22.66
C VAL A 34 -37.78 14.27 -21.65
N TRP A 35 -37.37 13.91 -20.43
CA TRP A 35 -37.03 14.88 -19.39
C TRP A 35 -35.72 15.60 -19.67
N GLN A 36 -34.73 14.92 -20.26
CA GLN A 36 -33.48 15.54 -20.67
C GLN A 36 -33.73 16.62 -21.73
N GLU A 37 -34.57 16.33 -22.72
CA GLU A 37 -34.95 17.28 -23.77
C GLU A 37 -35.73 18.47 -23.19
N ARG A 38 -36.63 18.24 -22.23
CA ARG A 38 -37.35 19.32 -21.52
C ARG A 38 -36.43 20.24 -20.72
N ILE A 39 -35.42 19.68 -20.04
CA ILE A 39 -34.45 20.45 -19.26
C ILE A 39 -33.52 21.23 -20.20
N ASN A 40 -33.10 20.62 -21.31
CA ASN A 40 -32.25 21.25 -22.32
C ASN A 40 -32.99 22.32 -23.14
N GLY A 41 -34.30 22.14 -23.37
CA GLY A 41 -35.14 23.01 -24.19
C GLY A 41 -35.37 24.41 -23.61
N GLY A 42 -35.17 24.61 -22.31
CA GLY A 42 -35.12 25.93 -21.67
C GLY A 42 -36.46 26.69 -21.56
N ARG A 43 -36.70 27.22 -20.36
CA ARG A 43 -37.60 28.35 -20.00
C ARG A 43 -39.11 28.28 -20.25
N GLU A 44 -39.72 27.20 -20.72
CA GLU A 44 -41.20 27.11 -20.67
C GLU A 44 -41.75 26.39 -19.43
N HIS A 45 -41.00 25.54 -18.73
CA HIS A 45 -41.59 24.66 -17.70
C HIS A 45 -40.76 24.40 -16.42
N GLY A 46 -39.82 25.28 -16.06
CA GLY A 46 -39.18 25.23 -14.73
C GLY A 46 -37.67 25.11 -14.76
N ASP A 47 -37.06 25.52 -13.66
CA ASP A 47 -35.64 25.81 -13.50
C ASP A 47 -34.71 24.72 -14.03
N GLN A 48 -33.62 25.13 -14.68
CA GLN A 48 -32.49 24.26 -15.01
C GLN A 48 -31.84 23.75 -13.73
N SER A 49 -32.41 22.68 -13.17
CA SER A 49 -31.95 22.07 -11.94
C SER A 49 -30.75 21.18 -12.25
N ILE A 50 -29.57 21.61 -11.80
CA ILE A 50 -28.33 20.82 -11.83
C ILE A 50 -28.56 19.43 -11.18
N ALA A 51 -29.42 19.37 -10.16
CA ALA A 51 -29.76 18.11 -9.50
C ALA A 51 -30.61 17.19 -10.41
N ALA A 52 -31.54 17.75 -11.18
CA ALA A 52 -32.34 16.97 -12.12
C ALA A 52 -31.47 16.41 -13.26
N ASP A 53 -30.57 17.23 -13.82
CA ASP A 53 -29.62 16.78 -14.83
C ASP A 53 -28.68 15.67 -14.29
N GLY A 54 -28.13 15.86 -13.09
CA GLY A 54 -27.31 14.84 -12.43
C GLY A 54 -28.08 13.54 -12.13
N PHE A 55 -29.36 13.64 -11.78
CA PHE A 55 -30.23 12.47 -11.56
C PHE A 55 -30.54 11.72 -12.87
N LEU A 56 -30.82 12.43 -13.96
CA LEU A 56 -31.02 11.82 -15.28
C LEU A 56 -29.73 11.15 -15.78
N GLN A 57 -28.58 11.79 -15.56
CA GLN A 57 -27.28 11.21 -15.87
C GLN A 57 -27.03 9.93 -15.06
N MET A 58 -27.39 9.91 -13.77
CA MET A 58 -27.36 8.71 -12.94
C MET A 58 -28.26 7.61 -13.50
N LEU A 59 -29.53 7.92 -13.84
CA LEU A 59 -30.46 6.94 -14.41
C LEU A 59 -29.93 6.34 -15.72
N ARG A 60 -29.29 7.15 -16.58
CA ARG A 60 -28.67 6.66 -17.80
C ARG A 60 -27.54 5.67 -17.53
N GLN A 61 -26.73 5.90 -16.49
CA GLN A 61 -25.71 4.93 -16.08
C GLN A 61 -26.33 3.68 -15.48
N LEU A 62 -27.41 3.83 -14.69
CA LEU A 62 -28.14 2.69 -14.14
C LEU A 62 -28.80 1.83 -15.22
N ASN A 63 -29.23 2.39 -16.36
CA ASN A 63 -29.73 1.60 -17.48
C ASN A 63 -28.70 0.60 -18.00
N VAL A 64 -27.45 1.06 -18.13
CA VAL A 64 -26.34 0.20 -18.58
C VAL A 64 -26.07 -0.88 -17.55
N VAL A 65 -25.96 -0.51 -16.27
CA VAL A 65 -25.68 -1.47 -15.19
C VAL A 65 -26.84 -2.47 -15.04
N PHE A 66 -28.08 -2.02 -15.14
CA PHE A 66 -29.27 -2.87 -15.05
C PHE A 66 -29.29 -3.93 -16.16
N LEU A 67 -28.99 -3.54 -17.41
CA LEU A 67 -28.91 -4.47 -18.53
C LEU A 67 -27.71 -5.42 -18.43
N GLN A 68 -26.57 -4.97 -17.91
CA GLN A 68 -25.41 -5.84 -17.68
C GLN A 68 -25.67 -6.86 -16.57
N ASP A 69 -26.36 -6.44 -15.51
CA ASP A 69 -26.63 -7.27 -14.34
C ASP A 69 -27.84 -8.19 -14.57
N SER A 70 -28.76 -7.84 -15.47
CA SER A 70 -29.95 -8.65 -15.77
C SER A 70 -29.59 -10.03 -16.30
N VAL A 71 -28.53 -10.17 -17.10
CA VAL A 71 -28.11 -11.44 -17.69
C VAL A 71 -27.74 -12.49 -16.63
N PRO A 72 -26.77 -12.25 -15.74
CA PRO A 72 -26.47 -13.21 -14.66
C PRO A 72 -27.62 -13.33 -13.64
N LEU A 73 -28.40 -12.26 -13.41
CA LEU A 73 -29.54 -12.33 -12.50
C LEU A 73 -30.69 -13.20 -13.04
N GLN A 74 -30.89 -13.24 -14.36
CA GLN A 74 -31.84 -14.15 -15.00
C GLN A 74 -31.44 -15.61 -14.81
N GLU A 75 -30.15 -15.91 -14.87
CA GLU A 75 -29.63 -17.27 -14.62
C GLU A 75 -29.79 -17.68 -13.15
N LEU A 76 -29.51 -16.77 -12.22
CA LEU A 76 -29.61 -17.04 -10.78
C LEU A 76 -31.06 -17.08 -10.27
N TYR A 77 -31.92 -16.22 -10.82
CA TYR A 77 -33.30 -16.02 -10.34
C TYR A 77 -34.31 -15.99 -11.50
N PRO A 78 -34.53 -17.11 -12.21
CA PRO A 78 -35.39 -17.15 -13.39
C PRO A 78 -36.88 -16.90 -13.10
N ARG A 79 -37.31 -17.01 -11.83
CA ARG A 79 -38.73 -16.90 -11.42
C ARG A 79 -39.19 -15.47 -11.12
N LEU A 80 -38.35 -14.45 -11.33
CA LEU A 80 -38.74 -13.06 -11.05
C LEU A 80 -39.63 -12.52 -12.16
N SER A 81 -40.76 -11.91 -11.78
CA SER A 81 -41.72 -11.30 -12.72
C SER A 81 -41.15 -10.11 -13.50
N ILE A 82 -40.01 -9.57 -13.08
CA ILE A 82 -39.33 -8.51 -13.83
C ILE A 82 -38.88 -9.00 -15.21
N TRP A 83 -38.63 -10.30 -15.38
CA TRP A 83 -38.19 -10.89 -16.65
C TRP A 83 -39.31 -11.06 -17.66
N ASP A 84 -40.57 -10.97 -17.23
CA ASP A 84 -41.74 -11.03 -18.11
C ASP A 84 -41.96 -9.71 -18.87
N ALA A 85 -41.22 -8.65 -18.53
CA ALA A 85 -41.34 -7.34 -19.17
C ALA A 85 -40.87 -7.36 -20.64
N PRO A 86 -41.57 -6.66 -21.57
CA PRO A 86 -41.35 -6.69 -23.03
C PRO A 86 -39.91 -6.36 -23.46
N LEU A 87 -39.19 -5.61 -22.62
CA LEU A 87 -37.79 -5.30 -22.79
C LEU A 87 -36.92 -6.57 -22.94
N PHE A 88 -37.24 -7.63 -22.19
CA PHE A 88 -36.41 -8.83 -22.12
C PHE A 88 -36.71 -9.83 -23.24
N GLN A 89 -37.88 -9.74 -23.88
CA GLN A 89 -38.21 -10.50 -25.09
C GLN A 89 -37.76 -9.80 -26.39
N ASP A 90 -37.22 -8.59 -26.31
CA ASP A 90 -36.72 -7.85 -27.48
C ASP A 90 -35.54 -8.60 -28.15
N PRO A 91 -35.54 -8.76 -29.49
CA PRO A 91 -34.42 -9.36 -30.22
C PRO A 91 -33.06 -8.69 -29.93
N GLN A 92 -33.04 -7.37 -29.71
CA GLN A 92 -31.82 -6.63 -29.35
C GLN A 92 -31.29 -7.09 -27.99
N HIS A 93 -32.17 -7.27 -27.01
CA HIS A 93 -31.81 -7.78 -25.67
C HIS A 93 -31.30 -9.23 -25.74
N ILE A 94 -31.98 -10.10 -26.51
CA ILE A 94 -31.58 -11.50 -26.65
C ILE A 94 -30.18 -11.60 -27.31
N THR A 95 -29.92 -10.79 -28.33
CA THR A 95 -28.60 -10.72 -29.00
C THR A 95 -27.52 -10.27 -28.02
N PHE A 96 -27.81 -9.21 -27.24
CA PHE A 96 -26.91 -8.72 -26.20
C PHE A 96 -26.64 -9.78 -25.13
N LYS A 97 -27.68 -10.44 -24.63
CA LYS A 97 -27.58 -11.54 -23.66
C LYS A 97 -26.65 -12.64 -24.16
N ASN A 98 -26.87 -13.14 -25.37
CA ASN A 98 -26.06 -14.20 -25.96
C ASN A 98 -24.59 -13.78 -26.11
N LYS A 99 -24.35 -12.55 -26.57
CA LYS A 99 -23.00 -12.00 -26.70
C LYS A 99 -22.31 -11.87 -25.34
N LEU A 100 -23.00 -11.31 -24.35
CA LEU A 100 -22.47 -11.12 -23.01
C LEU A 100 -22.18 -12.47 -22.34
N THR A 101 -23.10 -13.44 -22.39
CA THR A 101 -22.86 -14.79 -21.83
C THR A 101 -21.64 -15.47 -22.49
N ARG A 102 -21.46 -15.33 -23.82
CA ARG A 102 -20.26 -15.81 -24.50
C ARG A 102 -19.00 -15.13 -23.97
N SER A 103 -18.97 -13.80 -23.97
CA SER A 103 -17.80 -13.03 -23.48
C SER A 103 -17.52 -13.29 -22.00
N MET A 104 -18.54 -13.53 -21.17
CA MET A 104 -18.36 -13.89 -19.76
C MET A 104 -17.73 -15.28 -19.57
N ASN A 105 -18.00 -16.23 -20.46
CA ASN A 105 -17.41 -17.57 -20.40
C ASN A 105 -16.00 -17.63 -21.01
N GLU A 106 -15.75 -16.84 -22.05
CA GLU A 106 -14.47 -16.85 -22.77
C GLU A 106 -13.42 -15.93 -22.15
N ALA A 107 -13.81 -14.86 -21.45
CA ALA A 107 -12.85 -13.88 -20.97
C ALA A 107 -11.99 -14.41 -19.81
N PRO A 108 -10.65 -14.47 -19.98
CA PRO A 108 -9.75 -14.83 -18.90
C PRO A 108 -9.82 -13.76 -17.81
N THR A 109 -9.93 -14.21 -16.57
CA THR A 109 -9.93 -13.33 -15.41
C THR A 109 -8.53 -12.68 -15.31
N PRO A 110 -8.37 -11.43 -14.83
CA PRO A 110 -7.04 -10.81 -14.71
C PRO A 110 -6.07 -11.61 -13.84
N GLN A 111 -6.61 -12.40 -12.90
CA GLN A 111 -5.87 -13.35 -12.10
C GLN A 111 -5.34 -14.50 -12.95
N ASP A 112 -6.11 -15.00 -13.92
CA ASP A 112 -5.67 -16.02 -14.88
C ASP A 112 -4.55 -15.47 -15.77
N LEU A 113 -4.66 -14.21 -16.22
CA LEU A 113 -3.58 -13.55 -16.95
C LEU A 113 -2.32 -13.36 -16.10
N THR A 114 -2.47 -12.99 -14.83
CA THR A 114 -1.34 -12.85 -13.90
C THR A 114 -0.67 -14.20 -13.63
N LEU A 115 -1.45 -15.26 -13.44
CA LEU A 115 -0.94 -16.63 -13.29
C LEU A 115 -0.25 -17.10 -14.56
N GLN A 116 -0.80 -16.81 -15.73
CA GLN A 116 -0.19 -17.13 -17.02
C GLN A 116 1.13 -16.40 -17.21
N MET A 117 1.24 -15.15 -16.76
CA MET A 117 2.50 -14.39 -16.77
C MET A 117 3.52 -14.86 -15.72
N ALA A 118 3.05 -15.42 -14.59
CA ALA A 118 3.91 -15.95 -13.54
C ALA A 118 4.40 -17.38 -13.83
N MET A 119 3.72 -18.13 -14.70
CA MET A 119 4.05 -19.52 -15.02
C MET A 119 5.49 -19.71 -15.53
N PRO A 120 6.03 -18.89 -16.46
CA PRO A 120 7.40 -19.02 -16.93
C PRO A 120 8.42 -18.74 -15.81
N LEU A 121 8.16 -17.75 -14.96
CA LEU A 121 9.03 -17.39 -13.84
C LEU A 121 9.06 -18.48 -12.77
N MET A 122 7.90 -19.05 -12.44
CA MET A 122 7.83 -20.20 -11.54
C MET A 122 8.51 -21.43 -12.14
N HIS A 123 8.36 -21.65 -13.44
CA HIS A 123 9.03 -22.75 -14.13
C HIS A 123 10.55 -22.63 -14.07
N ASP A 124 11.09 -21.44 -14.32
CA ASP A 124 12.52 -21.17 -14.24
C ASP A 124 13.03 -21.29 -12.80
N TYR A 125 12.26 -20.81 -11.81
CA TYR A 125 12.60 -20.96 -10.40
C TYR A 125 12.61 -22.43 -9.95
N VAL A 126 11.60 -23.22 -10.33
CA VAL A 126 11.51 -24.65 -10.02
C VAL A 126 12.65 -25.41 -10.70
N ARG A 127 12.97 -25.07 -11.95
CA ARG A 127 14.12 -25.66 -12.65
C ARG A 127 15.42 -25.32 -11.94
N ALA A 128 15.63 -24.05 -11.55
CA ALA A 128 16.82 -23.60 -10.84
C ALA A 128 16.98 -24.33 -9.50
N MET A 129 15.89 -24.44 -8.72
CA MET A 129 15.86 -25.24 -7.49
C MET A 129 16.18 -26.71 -7.74
N HIS A 130 15.60 -27.31 -8.78
CA HIS A 130 15.90 -28.70 -9.12
C HIS A 130 17.39 -28.87 -9.44
N THR A 131 17.98 -27.98 -10.23
CA THR A 131 19.42 -28.04 -10.52
C THR A 131 20.27 -27.89 -9.25
N ASP A 132 19.96 -26.96 -8.34
CA ASP A 132 20.70 -26.80 -7.09
C ASP A 132 20.59 -28.05 -6.21
N VAL A 133 19.37 -28.59 -6.03
CA VAL A 133 19.15 -29.82 -5.25
C VAL A 133 19.91 -30.98 -5.87
N SER A 134 19.87 -31.15 -7.20
CA SER A 134 20.58 -32.22 -7.88
C SER A 134 22.10 -32.08 -7.76
N ALA A 135 22.64 -30.86 -7.81
CA ALA A 135 24.06 -30.59 -7.65
C ALA A 135 24.53 -30.90 -6.21
N ARG A 136 23.71 -30.57 -5.20
CA ARG A 136 23.97 -30.95 -3.80
C ARG A 136 23.91 -32.46 -3.58
N LEU A 137 22.96 -33.14 -4.21
CA LEU A 137 22.87 -34.60 -4.16
C LEU A 137 24.12 -35.24 -4.78
N ALA A 138 24.56 -34.75 -5.94
CA ALA A 138 25.76 -35.22 -6.61
C ALA A 138 27.03 -35.02 -5.76
N SER A 139 27.15 -33.86 -5.08
CA SER A 139 28.30 -33.58 -4.22
C SER A 139 28.32 -34.45 -2.96
N LEU A 140 27.15 -34.75 -2.38
CA LEU A 140 27.03 -35.69 -1.26
C LEU A 140 27.47 -37.10 -1.68
N THR A 141 26.98 -37.61 -2.81
CA THR A 141 27.41 -38.92 -3.33
C THR A 141 28.92 -38.96 -3.56
N HIS A 142 29.49 -37.90 -4.13
CA HIS A 142 30.94 -37.84 -4.36
C HIS A 142 31.75 -37.80 -3.06
N ASN A 143 31.27 -37.07 -2.04
CA ASN A 143 31.94 -36.98 -0.75
C ASN A 143 31.92 -38.33 -0.02
N ILE A 144 30.77 -39.03 -0.05
CA ILE A 144 30.62 -40.39 0.51
C ILE A 144 31.58 -41.37 -0.19
N GLU A 145 31.66 -41.30 -1.52
CA GLU A 145 32.54 -42.18 -2.28
C GLU A 145 34.03 -41.90 -2.00
N GLN A 146 34.42 -40.63 -1.90
CA GLN A 146 35.77 -40.26 -1.49
C GLN A 146 36.11 -40.72 -0.08
N GLN A 147 35.17 -40.60 0.87
CA GLN A 147 35.37 -41.13 2.22
C GLN A 147 35.59 -42.64 2.18
N SER A 148 34.73 -43.38 1.47
CA SER A 148 34.83 -44.83 1.33
C SER A 148 36.18 -45.27 0.78
N GLN A 149 36.67 -44.59 -0.27
CA GLN A 149 37.98 -44.86 -0.86
C GLN A 149 39.12 -44.57 0.12
N ARG A 150 39.07 -43.47 0.87
CA ARG A 150 40.07 -43.15 1.90
C ARG A 150 40.08 -44.17 3.03
N THR A 151 38.92 -44.59 3.54
CA THR A 151 38.85 -45.66 4.54
C THR A 151 39.39 -46.98 4.00
N SER A 152 39.10 -47.32 2.74
CA SER A 152 39.60 -48.54 2.12
C SER A 152 41.12 -48.52 1.99
N GLN A 153 41.70 -47.40 1.52
CA GLN A 153 43.16 -47.23 1.42
C GLN A 153 43.83 -47.27 2.79
N PHE A 154 43.23 -46.63 3.81
CA PHE A 154 43.76 -46.66 5.18
C PHE A 154 43.75 -48.08 5.77
N LEU A 155 42.68 -48.86 5.53
CA LEU A 155 42.62 -50.26 5.94
C LEU A 155 43.67 -51.11 5.22
N ASP A 156 43.88 -50.86 3.93
CA ASP A 156 44.88 -51.57 3.12
C ASP A 156 46.31 -51.26 3.59
N ASP A 157 46.60 -50.00 3.93
CA ASP A 157 47.89 -49.57 4.49
C ASP A 157 48.15 -50.11 5.91
N LEU A 158 47.09 -50.28 6.72
CA LEU A 158 47.14 -50.96 8.03
C LEU A 158 47.46 -52.45 7.88
N LEU A 159 46.75 -53.15 6.99
CA LEU A 159 46.94 -54.59 6.76
C LEU A 159 48.27 -54.91 6.07
N SER A 160 48.75 -53.99 5.22
CA SER A 160 50.05 -54.09 4.54
C SER A 160 51.23 -53.72 5.44
N GLY A 161 50.99 -53.30 6.69
CA GLY A 161 52.03 -52.98 7.67
C GLY A 161 52.81 -51.69 7.38
N ARG A 162 52.26 -50.79 6.54
CA ARG A 162 52.89 -49.50 6.19
C ARG A 162 52.66 -48.40 7.21
N ILE A 163 51.66 -48.56 8.07
CA ILE A 163 51.35 -47.65 9.17
C ILE A 163 51.78 -48.29 10.49
N PRO A 164 52.83 -47.79 11.17
CA PRO A 164 53.13 -48.22 12.52
C PRO A 164 52.05 -47.70 13.48
N PHE A 165 51.30 -48.59 14.11
CA PHE A 165 50.44 -48.23 15.23
C PHE A 165 51.26 -48.32 16.52
N LEU A 166 51.33 -47.22 17.28
CA LEU A 166 51.85 -47.25 18.64
C LEU A 166 50.77 -47.83 19.55
N LEU A 167 50.93 -49.08 19.94
CA LEU A 167 50.12 -49.68 21.00
C LEU A 167 50.55 -49.03 22.32
N GLN A 168 49.85 -47.98 22.74
CA GLN A 168 50.05 -47.40 24.08
C GLN A 168 49.41 -48.34 25.10
N VAL A 169 50.17 -49.37 25.49
CA VAL A 169 49.84 -50.21 26.64
C VAL A 169 50.11 -49.37 27.87
N ASP A 170 49.06 -49.02 28.60
CA ASP A 170 49.16 -48.28 29.86
C ASP A 170 49.90 -49.16 30.91
N PRO A 171 51.14 -48.83 31.30
CA PRO A 171 51.99 -49.73 32.07
C PRO A 171 51.77 -49.49 33.56
N SER A 172 50.57 -49.76 34.07
CA SER A 172 50.34 -49.81 35.53
C SER A 172 50.72 -51.16 36.17
N TYR A 173 51.26 -52.12 35.39
CA TYR A 173 51.58 -53.47 35.88
C TYR A 173 53.04 -53.94 35.67
N ILE A 174 53.97 -53.10 35.23
CA ILE A 174 55.37 -53.51 35.07
C ILE A 174 56.29 -52.58 35.86
N GLN A 175 56.52 -52.95 37.11
CA GLN A 175 57.41 -52.26 38.04
C GLN A 175 58.82 -52.89 38.01
N ASN A 176 59.84 -52.02 37.96
CA ASN A 176 61.29 -52.24 38.14
C ASN A 176 62.07 -52.77 36.91
N SER A 177 63.22 -52.22 36.48
CA SER A 177 64.10 -51.15 37.01
C SER A 177 65.19 -50.78 35.99
N ASN A 178 65.54 -49.49 35.93
CA ASN A 178 66.86 -48.89 35.60
C ASN A 178 67.46 -49.00 34.18
N GLN A 179 67.37 -47.92 33.37
CA GLN A 179 68.47 -47.00 33.02
C GLN A 179 68.11 -46.11 31.80
N SER A 180 68.55 -44.86 31.87
CA SER A 180 68.23 -43.71 31.03
C SER A 180 69.22 -43.48 29.89
N PHE A 181 68.76 -43.03 28.70
CA PHE A 181 69.52 -42.16 27.80
C PHE A 181 68.59 -41.24 26.96
N THR A 182 68.77 -39.93 27.12
CA THR A 182 68.52 -38.85 26.13
C THR A 182 69.87 -38.49 25.48
N PRO A 183 70.02 -37.62 24.45
CA PRO A 183 69.09 -36.71 23.72
C PRO A 183 69.20 -36.84 22.17
N SER A 184 68.41 -36.20 21.28
CA SER A 184 68.59 -34.81 20.77
C SER A 184 67.63 -34.57 19.59
N ALA A 185 67.05 -33.38 19.46
CA ALA A 185 66.29 -32.91 18.28
C ALA A 185 67.23 -32.41 17.14
N PRO A 186 66.70 -32.12 15.93
CA PRO A 186 66.43 -30.71 15.64
C PRO A 186 65.09 -30.43 14.94
N SER A 187 64.64 -29.19 15.13
CA SER A 187 63.36 -28.58 14.77
C SER A 187 63.31 -28.05 13.33
N THR A 188 62.12 -28.07 12.70
CA THR A 188 61.66 -26.94 11.87
C THR A 188 60.13 -26.76 11.94
N SER A 189 59.75 -25.52 12.28
CA SER A 189 58.47 -24.78 12.39
C SER A 189 57.56 -24.76 11.14
N LEU A 190 56.30 -24.28 11.04
CA LEU A 190 55.13 -23.71 11.81
C LEU A 190 54.03 -23.37 10.72
N PRO A 191 52.83 -22.76 10.92
CA PRO A 191 52.16 -22.24 12.13
C PRO A 191 50.66 -22.62 12.32
N ILE A 192 50.15 -22.44 13.54
CA ILE A 192 48.72 -22.27 13.84
C ILE A 192 48.58 -20.95 14.60
N THR A 193 47.70 -20.06 14.14
CA THR A 193 47.37 -18.81 14.83
C THR A 193 45.93 -18.81 15.31
N THR A 194 45.81 -18.37 16.56
CA THR A 194 44.68 -18.28 17.48
C THR A 194 43.65 -17.20 17.14
N SER A 195 42.41 -17.33 17.63
CA SER A 195 41.68 -16.18 18.17
C SER A 195 40.54 -16.55 19.11
N THR A 196 40.61 -15.94 20.30
CA THR A 196 39.56 -15.83 21.31
C THR A 196 39.46 -14.36 21.74
N ALA A 197 38.22 -13.94 22.06
CA ALA A 197 37.83 -12.92 23.05
C ALA A 197 37.30 -11.54 22.59
N ALA A 198 36.09 -11.27 23.10
CA ALA A 198 35.64 -10.12 23.89
C ALA A 198 35.15 -8.79 23.26
N ILE A 199 34.02 -8.39 23.85
CA ILE A 199 33.18 -7.19 23.78
C ILE A 199 33.95 -5.89 24.06
N ASN A 200 33.57 -4.79 23.38
CA ASN A 200 33.42 -3.46 23.99
C ASN A 200 32.52 -2.53 23.13
N ARG A 201 31.53 -1.90 23.78
CA ARG A 201 30.69 -0.82 23.24
C ARG A 201 31.29 0.53 23.59
N THR A 202 31.15 1.51 22.69
CA THR A 202 31.38 2.92 23.02
C THR A 202 30.31 3.82 22.41
N ILE A 203 29.76 4.67 23.27
CA ILE A 203 28.80 5.75 23.02
C ILE A 203 29.58 6.97 22.52
N PHE A 204 29.01 7.72 21.57
CA PHE A 204 29.44 9.10 21.29
C PHE A 204 28.24 10.05 21.28
N ASN A 205 28.41 11.16 21.99
CA ASN A 205 27.53 12.31 22.12
C ASN A 205 28.20 13.52 21.43
N VAL A 206 27.42 14.61 21.27
CA VAL A 206 27.82 15.99 20.90
C VAL A 206 27.85 16.25 19.38
N GLY A 207 27.26 17.32 18.82
CA GLY A 207 26.61 18.48 19.38
C GLY A 207 26.01 19.40 18.30
N ILE A 208 25.20 20.35 18.77
CA ILE A 208 24.53 21.43 18.01
C ILE A 208 25.56 22.52 17.65
N PRO A 209 25.34 23.27 16.55
CA PRO A 209 25.28 24.72 16.71
C PRO A 209 24.04 25.36 16.06
N ALA A 210 23.54 26.38 16.74
CA ALA A 210 22.42 27.25 16.39
C ALA A 210 22.87 28.44 15.52
N GLN A 211 21.91 29.08 14.82
CA GLN A 211 21.80 30.54 14.56
C GLN A 211 20.54 30.81 13.70
N HIS A 212 19.50 31.51 14.19
CA HIS A 212 19.24 32.98 14.15
C HIS A 212 19.11 33.52 12.71
N THR A 213 17.96 34.02 12.20
CA THR A 213 17.33 35.35 12.44
C THR A 213 16.14 35.55 11.47
N ASN A 214 14.99 36.08 11.93
CA ASN A 214 14.39 37.41 11.68
C ASN A 214 13.46 37.61 10.44
N ASN A 215 12.17 37.86 10.76
CA ASN A 215 11.27 38.96 10.36
C ASN A 215 10.97 39.31 8.87
N THR A 216 9.69 39.11 8.50
CA THR A 216 8.63 40.07 7.99
C THR A 216 9.02 41.33 7.17
N PRO A 217 8.09 42.03 6.45
CA PRO A 217 6.65 41.77 6.16
C PRO A 217 6.18 42.09 4.71
N THR A 218 4.93 41.74 4.35
CA THR A 218 4.02 42.64 3.62
C THR A 218 2.56 42.13 3.58
N ASN A 219 1.70 42.89 4.27
CA ASN A 219 0.30 43.25 4.02
C ASN A 219 -0.75 42.20 3.62
N ASN A 220 -1.79 42.05 4.45
CA ASN A 220 -3.11 42.62 4.13
C ASN A 220 -4.11 42.62 5.30
N VAL A 221 -4.43 43.85 5.73
CA VAL A 221 -5.71 44.47 6.11
C VAL A 221 -6.78 43.63 6.82
N ILE A 222 -7.02 44.05 8.06
CA ILE A 222 -8.15 43.80 8.96
C ILE A 222 -9.41 44.56 8.49
N THR A 223 -10.59 43.98 8.63
CA THR A 223 -11.81 44.75 8.92
C THR A 223 -12.65 43.99 9.93
N THR A 224 -12.73 44.56 11.13
CA THR A 224 -13.53 44.14 12.27
C THR A 224 -14.91 44.81 12.23
N SER A 225 -15.97 44.04 12.49
CA SER A 225 -17.16 44.57 13.15
C SER A 225 -17.80 43.48 14.02
N SER A 226 -17.97 43.83 15.28
CA SER A 226 -18.39 43.01 16.41
C SER A 226 -19.88 43.20 16.70
N THR A 227 -20.62 42.10 16.86
CA THR A 227 -21.83 42.00 17.69
C THR A 227 -21.78 40.68 18.44
N ALA A 228 -21.97 40.72 19.77
CA ALA A 228 -21.56 39.68 20.71
C ALA A 228 -22.49 38.45 20.80
N ASP A 229 -23.40 38.25 19.85
CA ASP A 229 -24.30 37.08 19.81
C ASP A 229 -24.33 36.39 18.43
N ASP A 230 -23.50 36.86 17.51
CA ASP A 230 -23.43 36.33 16.15
C ASP A 230 -22.00 35.85 15.89
N PRO A 231 -21.79 34.62 15.39
CA PRO A 231 -20.45 34.09 15.22
C PRO A 231 -19.66 34.99 14.26
N PRO A 232 -18.39 35.29 14.55
CA PRO A 232 -17.56 36.14 13.70
C PRO A 232 -17.53 35.55 12.28
N HIS A 233 -17.67 36.42 11.28
CA HIS A 233 -17.61 36.01 9.88
C HIS A 233 -16.16 35.66 9.53
N TYR A 234 -15.80 34.41 9.81
CA TYR A 234 -14.48 33.88 9.56
C TYR A 234 -14.51 32.99 8.31
N LYS A 235 -13.66 33.33 7.34
CA LYS A 235 -13.48 32.57 6.11
C LYS A 235 -12.06 32.03 6.08
N MET A 236 -11.94 30.71 6.02
CA MET A 236 -10.65 30.04 6.02
C MET A 236 -9.86 30.38 4.75
N SER A 237 -8.56 30.64 4.90
CA SER A 237 -7.70 31.11 3.81
C SER A 237 -7.59 30.06 2.71
N ARG A 238 -7.89 30.41 1.47
CA ARG A 238 -7.80 29.50 0.31
C ARG A 238 -6.39 29.37 -0.25
N GLY A 239 -5.51 30.32 0.07
CA GLY A 239 -4.14 30.38 -0.42
C GLY A 239 -3.15 29.52 0.36
N ILE A 240 -3.60 28.78 1.37
CA ILE A 240 -2.71 27.91 2.15
C ILE A 240 -2.29 26.72 1.29
N THR A 241 -0.99 26.69 0.97
CA THR A 241 -0.36 25.66 0.15
C THR A 241 0.53 24.74 0.95
N ASN A 242 0.85 25.03 2.21
CA ASN A 242 1.69 24.19 3.07
C ASN A 242 0.99 23.75 4.37
N LEU A 243 1.49 22.66 4.96
CA LEU A 243 0.92 22.06 6.17
C LEU A 243 1.16 22.89 7.42
N TYR A 244 2.27 23.63 7.47
CA TYR A 244 2.60 24.50 8.60
C TYR A 244 1.61 25.66 8.74
N ASP A 245 1.28 26.32 7.63
CA ASP A 245 0.29 27.40 7.57
C ASP A 245 -1.10 26.87 7.89
N LEU A 246 -1.41 25.64 7.46
CA LEU A 246 -2.65 24.97 7.83
C LEU A 246 -2.71 24.69 9.34
N TRP A 247 -1.65 24.14 9.91
CA TRP A 247 -1.56 23.85 11.34
C TRP A 247 -1.63 25.14 12.18
N ARG A 248 -0.97 26.21 11.70
CA ARG A 248 -0.98 27.53 12.32
C ARG A 248 -2.36 28.16 12.27
N GLU A 249 -3.01 28.18 11.10
CA GLU A 249 -4.40 28.65 10.96
C GLU A 249 -5.34 27.90 11.93
N TRP A 250 -5.11 26.59 12.10
CA TRP A 250 -5.94 25.75 12.95
C TRP A 250 -5.76 26.00 14.46
N HIS A 251 -4.52 26.14 14.94
CA HIS A 251 -4.21 26.20 16.37
C HIS A 251 -3.83 27.59 16.90
N MET A 252 -3.25 28.45 16.06
CA MET A 252 -2.73 29.76 16.45
C MET A 252 -3.51 30.92 15.81
N GLY A 253 -4.27 30.65 14.75
CA GLY A 253 -4.91 31.67 13.93
C GLY A 253 -3.96 32.27 12.88
N LEU A 254 -4.52 33.06 11.96
CA LEU A 254 -3.77 33.72 10.89
C LEU A 254 -4.25 35.17 10.75
N SER A 255 -3.32 36.13 10.72
CA SER A 255 -3.56 37.56 10.44
C SER A 255 -4.79 38.13 11.17
N ASP A 256 -4.72 38.18 12.51
CA ASP A 256 -5.75 38.72 13.42
C ASP A 256 -7.08 37.96 13.45
N SER A 257 -7.13 36.79 12.84
CA SER A 257 -8.28 35.89 12.97
C SER A 257 -8.08 34.88 14.09
N PRO A 258 -9.16 34.54 14.85
CA PRO A 258 -9.09 33.52 15.88
C PRO A 258 -8.73 32.15 15.32
N ALA A 259 -8.10 31.31 16.13
CA ALA A 259 -7.76 29.95 15.75
C ALA A 259 -9.03 29.16 15.40
N VAL A 260 -8.99 28.39 14.31
CA VAL A 260 -10.15 27.60 13.85
C VAL A 260 -10.63 26.63 14.94
N PHE A 261 -9.69 26.09 15.73
CA PHE A 261 -10.00 25.25 16.88
C PHE A 261 -10.86 25.98 17.94
N GLU A 262 -10.59 27.25 18.22
CA GLU A 262 -11.36 28.04 19.17
C GLU A 262 -12.75 28.41 18.64
N LEU A 263 -12.86 28.65 17.33
CA LEU A 263 -14.14 28.87 16.65
C LEU A 263 -15.01 27.61 16.69
N GLU A 264 -14.43 26.43 16.42
CA GLU A 264 -15.09 25.14 16.58
C GLU A 264 -15.57 24.90 18.01
N ARG A 265 -14.72 25.19 18.99
CA ARG A 265 -15.06 25.01 20.41
C ARG A 265 -16.21 25.92 20.85
N THR A 266 -16.19 27.18 20.42
CA THR A 266 -17.10 28.22 20.92
C THR A 266 -18.44 28.21 20.17
N TRP A 267 -18.42 28.02 18.85
CA TRP A 267 -19.59 28.20 17.98
C TRP A 267 -20.01 26.92 17.23
N LYS A 268 -19.29 25.80 17.41
CA LYS A 268 -19.51 24.51 16.72
C LYS A 268 -19.53 24.68 15.20
N THR A 269 -20.67 24.45 14.56
CA THR A 269 -20.86 24.59 13.11
C THR A 269 -21.42 25.94 12.69
N LYS A 270 -21.92 26.76 13.64
CA LYS A 270 -22.66 28.00 13.35
C LYS A 270 -21.80 29.08 12.68
N TRP A 271 -20.49 29.10 12.96
CA TRP A 271 -19.57 30.07 12.36
C TRP A 271 -19.22 29.79 10.90
N ARG A 272 -19.47 28.56 10.41
CA ARG A 272 -18.96 28.10 9.12
C ARG A 272 -19.70 28.72 7.93
N ARG A 273 -20.93 29.22 8.10
CA ARG A 273 -21.75 29.98 7.10
C ARG A 273 -21.50 29.58 5.63
N GLY A 274 -21.59 28.28 5.31
CA GLY A 274 -21.43 27.74 3.95
C GLY A 274 -20.03 27.21 3.59
N ASP A 275 -19.05 27.33 4.48
CA ASP A 275 -17.70 26.80 4.31
C ASP A 275 -17.47 25.39 4.90
N ASP A 276 -18.56 24.70 5.24
CA ASP A 276 -18.54 23.41 5.93
C ASP A 276 -17.67 22.37 5.24
N LYS A 277 -17.78 22.29 3.90
CA LYS A 277 -17.01 21.33 3.11
C LYS A 277 -15.50 21.57 3.25
N TRP A 278 -15.07 22.83 3.29
CA TRP A 278 -13.65 23.17 3.35
C TRP A 278 -13.09 22.96 4.75
N VAL A 279 -13.82 23.42 5.76
CA VAL A 279 -13.46 23.23 7.17
C VAL A 279 -13.35 21.74 7.48
N ASN A 280 -14.32 20.92 7.06
CA ASN A 280 -14.29 19.48 7.29
C ASN A 280 -13.12 18.78 6.58
N ARG A 281 -12.77 19.19 5.35
CA ARG A 281 -11.60 18.64 4.64
C ARG A 281 -10.31 18.91 5.41
N ARG A 282 -10.12 20.16 5.84
CA ARG A 282 -8.92 20.59 6.57
C ARG A 282 -8.85 19.99 7.99
N ALA A 283 -9.98 19.92 8.69
CA ALA A 283 -10.11 19.22 9.97
C ALA A 283 -9.69 17.75 9.87
N THR A 284 -10.03 17.12 8.74
CA THR A 284 -9.64 15.72 8.49
C THR A 284 -8.14 15.56 8.36
N ILE A 285 -7.46 16.48 7.66
CA ILE A 285 -6.00 16.46 7.55
C ILE A 285 -5.36 16.68 8.94
N ILE A 286 -5.84 17.65 9.72
CA ILE A 286 -5.33 17.92 11.08
C ILE A 286 -5.49 16.70 11.98
N ARG A 287 -6.64 16.03 11.95
CA ARG A 287 -6.88 14.82 12.75
C ARG A 287 -5.92 13.68 12.38
N GLU A 288 -5.62 13.53 11.09
CA GLU A 288 -4.71 12.48 10.61
C GLU A 288 -3.26 12.81 10.97
N ILE A 289 -2.88 14.09 11.01
CA ILE A 289 -1.57 14.52 11.57
C ILE A 289 -1.51 14.21 13.06
N GLN A 290 -2.56 14.49 13.83
CA GLN A 290 -2.63 14.16 15.25
C GLN A 290 -2.56 12.64 15.49
N ALA A 291 -3.25 11.84 14.69
CA ALA A 291 -3.17 10.39 14.75
C ALA A 291 -1.76 9.88 14.38
N TYR A 292 -1.08 10.54 13.45
CA TYR A 292 0.32 10.24 13.12
C TYR A 292 1.25 10.57 14.28
N GLN A 293 1.04 11.69 14.99
CA GLN A 293 1.80 12.04 16.19
C GLN A 293 1.65 10.98 17.28
N GLU A 294 0.42 10.56 17.58
CA GLU A 294 0.12 9.54 18.59
C GLU A 294 0.71 8.18 18.20
N LYS A 295 0.58 7.79 16.92
CA LYS A 295 1.05 6.49 16.44
C LYS A 295 2.56 6.31 16.53
N TYR A 296 3.33 7.38 16.30
CA TYR A 296 4.80 7.29 16.25
C TYR A 296 5.48 8.02 17.41
N GLU A 297 4.72 8.58 18.35
CA GLU A 297 5.21 9.35 19.51
C GLU A 297 6.09 10.55 19.09
N LEU A 298 5.73 11.22 17.99
CA LEU A 298 6.44 12.41 17.50
C LEU A 298 5.89 13.70 18.11
N THR A 299 6.78 14.68 18.28
CA THR A 299 6.37 16.07 18.56
C THR A 299 5.59 16.64 17.37
N PRO A 300 4.68 17.63 17.60
CA PRO A 300 3.90 18.26 16.53
C PRO A 300 4.76 18.76 15.37
N GLU A 301 5.89 19.38 15.67
CA GLU A 301 6.80 19.95 14.69
C GLU A 301 7.52 18.86 13.89
N ALA A 302 7.92 17.76 14.54
CA ALA A 302 8.59 16.65 13.86
C ALA A 302 7.62 15.90 12.93
N ALA A 303 6.38 15.68 13.37
CA ALA A 303 5.36 15.04 12.55
C ALA A 303 4.97 15.89 11.34
N LEU A 304 4.78 17.21 11.54
CA LEU A 304 4.53 18.15 10.45
C LEU A 304 5.67 18.15 9.43
N LYS A 305 6.92 18.18 9.91
CA LYS A 305 8.10 18.13 9.03
C LYS A 305 8.14 16.85 8.20
N GLU A 306 7.98 15.69 8.84
CA GLU A 306 8.06 14.40 8.14
C GLU A 306 6.94 14.25 7.09
N ILE A 307 5.72 14.69 7.41
CA ILE A 307 4.59 14.63 6.48
C ILE A 307 4.78 15.63 5.33
N ASP A 308 5.30 16.83 5.60
CA ASP A 308 5.55 17.85 4.57
C ASP A 308 6.70 17.43 3.64
N ASP A 309 7.78 16.87 4.18
CA ASP A 309 8.90 16.32 3.39
C ASP A 309 8.40 15.21 2.45
N ARG A 310 7.55 14.30 2.93
CA ARG A 310 6.93 13.27 2.08
C ARG A 310 6.05 13.84 0.99
N ARG A 311 5.27 14.87 1.31
CA ARG A 311 4.41 15.56 0.34
C ARG A 311 5.25 16.21 -0.78
N ILE A 312 6.42 16.75 -0.43
CA ILE A 312 7.38 17.30 -1.39
C ILE A 312 7.96 16.18 -2.26
N VAL A 313 8.43 15.07 -1.66
CA VAL A 313 8.99 13.90 -2.38
C VAL A 313 7.97 13.29 -3.36
N LEU A 314 6.68 13.28 -3.01
CA LEU A 314 5.61 12.83 -3.89
C LEU A 314 5.28 13.80 -5.04
N GLY A 315 6.11 14.84 -5.25
CA GLY A 315 5.98 15.84 -6.31
C GLY A 315 5.13 17.04 -5.87
N ASN A 316 5.45 17.60 -4.71
CA ASN A 316 4.84 18.81 -4.12
C ASN A 316 3.30 18.82 -4.21
N LYS A 317 2.66 17.78 -3.66
CA LYS A 317 1.22 17.59 -3.78
C LYS A 317 0.43 18.63 -2.99
N SER A 318 -0.70 19.06 -3.55
CA SER A 318 -1.57 20.05 -2.90
C SER A 318 -2.23 19.52 -1.62
N ILE A 319 -2.66 20.41 -0.75
CA ILE A 319 -3.39 20.04 0.47
C ILE A 319 -4.70 19.31 0.13
N ASN A 320 -5.38 19.68 -0.98
CA ASN A 320 -6.57 18.96 -1.42
C ASN A 320 -6.22 17.52 -1.84
N TRP A 321 -5.09 17.31 -2.52
CA TRP A 321 -4.61 15.98 -2.84
C TRP A 321 -4.34 15.16 -1.58
N MET A 322 -3.78 15.77 -0.52
CA MET A 322 -3.56 15.08 0.75
C MET A 322 -4.86 14.60 1.39
N TYR A 323 -5.93 15.39 1.32
CA TYR A 323 -7.25 14.98 1.79
C TYR A 323 -7.80 13.76 1.03
N GLU A 324 -7.60 13.72 -0.29
CA GLU A 324 -8.06 12.62 -1.15
C GLU A 324 -7.19 11.36 -0.99
N ASN A 325 -5.89 11.51 -0.70
CA ASN A 325 -4.90 10.44 -0.67
C ASN A 325 -4.26 10.20 0.71
N ARG A 326 -5.06 10.19 1.78
CA ARG A 326 -4.60 10.09 3.18
C ARG A 326 -3.59 8.98 3.44
N THR A 327 -3.87 7.76 2.96
CA THR A 327 -3.00 6.60 3.20
C THR A 327 -1.61 6.71 2.60
N LYS A 328 -1.43 7.54 1.57
CA LYS A 328 -0.14 7.69 0.88
C LYS A 328 0.88 8.49 1.68
N TRP A 329 0.45 9.32 2.62
CA TRP A 329 1.34 10.14 3.43
C TRP A 329 1.31 9.79 4.93
N THR A 330 0.26 9.12 5.42
CA THR A 330 0.15 8.66 6.82
C THR A 330 0.90 7.35 7.12
N THR A 331 1.31 6.60 6.11
CA THR A 331 2.04 5.32 6.29
C THR A 331 3.53 5.60 6.32
N ARG A 332 4.21 5.29 7.43
CA ARG A 332 5.67 5.33 7.52
C ARG A 332 6.19 4.12 6.76
N VAL A 333 7.04 4.36 5.77
CA VAL A 333 7.80 3.29 5.12
C VAL A 333 8.84 2.87 6.16
N GLU A 334 8.68 1.66 6.70
CA GLU A 334 9.74 1.03 7.49
C GLU A 334 10.85 0.68 6.50
N GLU A 335 12.03 1.28 6.69
CA GLU A 335 13.26 0.94 5.96
C GLU A 335 13.87 -0.36 6.47
#